data_AF-A0A6I0DZY0-F1
#
_entry.id   AF-A0A6I0DZY0-F1
#
_cell.length_a   1.000
_cell.length_b   1.000
_cell.length_c   1.000
_cell.angle_alpha   90.00
_cell.angle_beta   90.00
_cell.angle_gamma   90.00
#
_symmetry.space_group_name_H-M   'P 1'
#
loop_
_entity.id
_entity.type
_entity.pdbx_description
1 polymer ?
#
loop_
_entity_poly.entity_id
_entity_poly.type
_entity_poly.pdbx_seq_one_letter_code
_entity_poly.pdbx_strand_id
1 'polypeptide(L)' 'MQYDKFGFISENGVGWEIDHIKPVSKGGTDDLSNLQPLQWQNNRSKAEEYPAVDYAIIGSF' A
#
# COMPACT_ATOMS: atom_id res chain seq x y z
N MET A 1 18.89 14.58 -5.71
CA MET A 1 18.08 13.35 -5.58
C MET A 1 18.63 12.58 -4.38
N GLN A 2 17.82 12.29 -3.36
CA GLN A 2 18.23 11.62 -2.12
C GLN A 2 17.91 10.12 -2.25
N TYR A 3 18.90 9.32 -2.62
CA TYR A 3 18.76 7.89 -2.88
C TYR A 3 18.68 7.01 -1.62
N ASP A 4 18.80 7.62 -0.45
CA ASP A 4 18.88 7.01 0.88
C ASP A 4 17.52 6.86 1.59
N LYS A 5 16.44 7.40 1.00
CA LYS A 5 15.13 7.51 1.66
C LYS A 5 14.04 6.56 1.16
N PHE A 6 14.34 5.68 0.21
CA PHE A 6 13.33 4.80 -0.42
C PHE A 6 12.70 3.76 0.52
N GLY A 7 13.32 3.48 1.68
CA GLY A 7 12.75 2.62 2.72
C GLY A 7 12.23 3.36 3.97
N PHE A 8 12.32 4.69 4.00
CA PHE A 8 11.92 5.45 5.18
C PHE A 8 10.41 5.68 5.19
N ILE A 9 9.72 5.09 6.16
CA ILE A 9 8.30 5.29 6.47
C ILE A 9 8.13 6.43 7.51
N SER A 10 8.57 7.63 7.15
CA SER A 10 8.46 8.85 7.99
C SER A 10 7.87 9.98 7.16
N GLU A 11 7.36 11.06 7.77
CA GLU A 11 6.70 12.17 7.07
C GLU A 11 7.46 12.72 5.84
N ASN A 12 8.80 12.64 5.83
CA ASN A 12 9.65 13.10 4.72
C ASN A 12 10.25 11.95 3.89
N GLY A 13 9.72 10.75 4.04
CA GLY A 13 10.18 9.53 3.39
C GLY A 13 9.26 9.07 2.26
N VAL A 14 9.82 8.31 1.33
CA VAL A 14 9.13 7.82 0.13
C VAL A 14 9.02 6.29 0.13
N GLY A 15 8.87 5.73 1.33
CA GLY A 15 8.74 4.29 1.58
C GLY A 15 7.56 3.64 0.86
N TRP A 16 7.75 2.40 0.44
CA TRP A 16 6.71 1.52 -0.06
C TRP A 16 6.61 0.29 0.84
N GLU A 17 5.40 -0.17 1.07
CA GLU A 17 5.07 -1.36 1.85
C GLU A 17 4.30 -2.35 0.96
N ILE A 18 4.43 -3.64 1.22
CA ILE A 18 3.60 -4.67 0.59
C ILE A 18 2.43 -4.93 1.53
N ASP A 19 1.21 -4.83 1.04
CA ASP A 19 0.00 -5.06 1.82
C ASP A 19 -1.05 -5.83 1.02
N HIS A 20 -2.03 -6.41 1.71
CA HIS A 20 -3.09 -7.19 1.09
C HIS A 20 -4.11 -6.30 0.35
N ILE A 21 -4.43 -6.66 -0.88
CA ILE A 21 -5.55 -6.08 -1.66
C ILE A 21 -6.85 -6.34 -0.91
N LYS A 22 -7.11 -7.61 -0.58
CA LYS A 22 -8.22 -8.06 0.27
C LYS A 22 -7.69 -8.42 1.66
N PRO A 23 -8.16 -7.80 2.74
CA PRO A 23 -7.68 -8.11 4.08
C PRO A 23 -8.04 -9.54 4.46
N VAL A 24 -7.18 -10.17 5.25
CA VAL A 24 -7.37 -11.54 5.77
C VAL A 24 -8.69 -11.66 6.55
N SER A 25 -9.09 -10.61 7.29
CA SER A 25 -10.37 -10.54 8.01
C SER A 25 -11.61 -10.67 7.11
N LYS A 26 -11.49 -10.37 5.81
CA LYS A 26 -12.55 -10.55 4.81
C LYS A 26 -12.33 -11.78 3.92
N GLY A 27 -11.40 -12.66 4.28
CA GLY A 27 -11.05 -13.86 3.51
C GLY A 27 -10.14 -13.56 2.32
N GLY A 28 -9.17 -12.65 2.50
CA GLY A 28 -7.99 -12.55 1.63
C GLY A 28 -6.96 -13.62 1.97
N THR A 29 -6.05 -13.89 1.03
CA THR A 29 -4.98 -14.88 1.16
C THR A 29 -3.60 -14.22 1.05
N ASP A 30 -2.55 -14.94 1.43
CA ASP A 30 -1.15 -14.50 1.25
C ASP A 30 -0.62 -14.79 -0.17
N ASP A 31 -1.51 -15.13 -1.10
CA ASP A 31 -1.14 -15.35 -2.49
C ASP A 31 -0.63 -14.05 -3.10
N LEU A 32 0.40 -14.15 -3.95
CA LEU A 32 0.98 -12.99 -4.64
C LEU A 32 -0.08 -12.17 -5.42
N SER A 33 -1.15 -12.83 -5.88
CA SER A 33 -2.27 -12.15 -6.55
C SER A 33 -3.11 -11.25 -5.63
N ASN A 34 -3.00 -11.43 -4.32
CA ASN A 34 -3.67 -10.63 -3.31
C ASN A 34 -2.71 -9.65 -2.61
N LEU A 35 -1.46 -9.53 -3.06
CA LEU A 35 -0.48 -8.59 -2.51
C LEU A 35 -0.24 -7.43 -3.49
N GLN A 36 -0.12 -6.22 -2.97
CA GLN A 36 0.19 -5.03 -3.76
C GLN A 36 1.22 -4.13 -3.07
N PRO A 37 2.11 -3.47 -3.84
CA PRO A 37 2.93 -2.40 -3.31
C PRO A 37 2.09 -1.14 -3.11
N LEU A 38 2.15 -0.55 -1.92
CA LEU A 38 1.50 0.70 -1.57
C LEU A 38 2.51 1.68 -0.99
N GLN A 39 2.39 2.95 -1.35
CA GLN A 39 3.13 3.99 -0.67
C GLN A 39 2.66 4.07 0.79
N TRP A 40 3.58 4.23 1.74
CA TRP A 40 3.31 4.03 3.17
C TRP A 40 2.17 4.91 3.73
N GLN A 41 2.00 6.15 3.24
CA GLN A 41 0.89 7.03 3.63
C GLN A 41 -0.43 6.51 3.10
N ASN A 42 -0.47 6.06 1.84
CA ASN A 42 -1.67 5.45 1.27
C ASN A 42 -2.04 4.17 2.03
N ASN A 43 -1.04 3.37 2.45
CA ASN A 43 -1.27 2.19 3.27
C ASN A 43 -1.90 2.55 4.63
N ARG A 44 -1.37 3.59 5.29
CA ARG A 44 -1.93 4.09 6.56
C ARG A 44 -3.33 4.66 6.41
N SER A 45 -3.63 5.32 5.29
CA SER A 45 -4.98 5.81 4.97
C SER A 45 -5.96 4.68 4.64
N LYS A 46 -5.51 3.59 4.01
CA LYS A 46 -6.33 2.42 3.65
C LYS A 46 -6.87 1.68 4.87
N ALA A 47 -6.04 1.45 5.88
CA ALA A 47 -6.40 0.68 7.08
C ALA A 47 -7.16 -0.64 6.75
N GLU A 48 -8.41 -0.81 7.22
CA GLU A 48 -9.27 -1.97 6.96
C GLU A 48 -10.32 -1.76 5.85
N GLU A 49 -10.28 -0.61 5.15
CA GLU A 49 -11.23 -0.34 4.09
C GLU A 49 -11.01 -1.27 2.88
N TYR A 50 -12.10 -1.87 2.42
CA TYR A 50 -12.11 -2.78 1.27
C TYR A 50 -13.45 -2.65 0.53
N PRO A 51 -13.45 -2.52 -0.81
CA PRO A 51 -12.31 -2.67 -1.72
C PRO A 51 -11.37 -1.46 -1.76
N ALA A 52 -10.06 -1.69 -1.63
CA ALA A 52 -9.03 -0.66 -1.57
C ALA A 52 -8.57 -0.16 -2.96
N VAL A 53 -9.50 -0.12 -3.92
CA VAL A 53 -9.23 0.13 -5.34
C VAL A 53 -8.62 1.51 -5.60
N ASP A 54 -8.86 2.48 -4.73
CA ASP A 54 -8.43 3.86 -4.97
C ASP A 54 -7.04 4.19 -4.36
N TYR A 55 -6.51 3.34 -3.48
CA TYR A 55 -5.28 3.66 -2.73
C TYR A 55 -3.98 3.37 -3.51
N ALA A 56 -4.05 2.55 -4.56
CA ALA A 56 -2.91 2.18 -5.41
C ALA A 56 -2.93 2.84 -6.81
N ILE A 57 -4.04 3.48 -7.19
CA ILE A 57 -4.21 4.05 -8.53
C ILE A 57 -3.71 5.50 -8.52
N ILE A 58 -2.50 5.73 -9.03
CA ILE A 58 -2.11 7.06 -9.50
C ILE A 58 -2.81 7.26 -10.85
N GLY A 59 -4.03 7.80 -10.80
CA GLY A 59 -4.79 8.27 -11.95
C GLY A 59 -5.43 7.17 -12.80
N SER A 60 -6.74 6.99 -12.65
CA SER A 60 -7.57 6.70 -13.81
C SER A 60 -7.94 8.04 -14.43
N PHE A 61 -7.54 8.24 -15.69
CA PHE A 61 -7.92 9.39 -16.51
C PHE A 61 -9.42 9.38 -16.81
#